data_AF-A0A838JK59-F1
#
_entry.id   AF-A0A838JK59-F1
#
_cell.length_a   1.000
_cell.length_b   1.000
_cell.length_c   1.000
_cell.angle_alpha   90.00
_cell.angle_beta   90.00
_cell.angle_gamma   90.00
#
_symmetry.space_group_name_H-M   'P 1'
#
loop_
_entity.id
_entity.type
_entity.pdbx_description
1 polymer ?
#
loop_
_entity_poly.entity_id
_entity_poly.type
_entity_poly.pdbx_seq_one_letter_code
_entity_poly.pdbx_strand_id
1 'polypeptide(L)'
;MSLPKSFASGCRLRGFSRLIFCLLLSGLLSAAYAQSPGAERGANSTLYLYQDEGAKRERRLVEKAKEEGGVLIYTSMNTKDSIPLTEAFEKKYGIKVTLWHSVGEKIVLRALTEARAGRHDVDIIGTNGDQMEILYREKLLAPFYSPSLQDLPVAALAPHKHYVAARINFFVLAYNTKLVTPKDVPGSYDDLLN
;
A
#
# COMPACT_ATOMS: atom_id res chain seq x y z
N MET A 1 18.79 -29.66 -93.25
CA MET A 1 17.61 -29.96 -92.39
C MET A 1 17.64 -28.99 -91.21
N SER A 2 16.59 -28.16 -91.09
CA SER A 2 16.14 -27.38 -89.91
C SER A 2 17.13 -26.50 -89.10
N LEU A 3 16.95 -25.19 -89.27
CA LEU A 3 16.99 -24.12 -88.25
C LEU A 3 15.83 -24.31 -87.20
N PRO A 4 15.66 -23.55 -86.06
CA PRO A 4 16.43 -22.41 -85.47
C PRO A 4 16.41 -22.22 -83.89
N LYS A 5 16.92 -21.05 -83.42
CA LYS A 5 16.62 -20.18 -82.21
C LYS A 5 17.10 -20.62 -80.80
N SER A 6 18.02 -19.92 -80.12
CA SER A 6 17.94 -18.61 -79.41
C SER A 6 17.03 -18.58 -78.17
N PHE A 7 17.58 -18.36 -76.95
CA PHE A 7 17.33 -17.15 -76.12
C PHE A 7 18.17 -17.13 -74.83
N ALA A 8 18.32 -15.93 -74.26
CA ALA A 8 19.30 -15.53 -73.27
C ALA A 8 18.82 -15.55 -71.79
N SER A 9 19.80 -15.30 -70.90
CA SER A 9 19.70 -14.48 -69.67
C SER A 9 19.20 -15.09 -68.34
N GLY A 10 20.13 -15.12 -67.38
CA GLY A 10 19.91 -14.47 -66.08
C GLY A 10 19.81 -15.39 -64.84
N CYS A 11 20.83 -15.37 -63.98
CA CYS A 11 20.60 -15.62 -62.55
C CYS A 11 21.54 -14.75 -61.69
N ARG A 12 20.94 -13.90 -60.86
CA ARG A 12 21.56 -12.90 -59.99
C ARG A 12 22.06 -13.52 -58.68
N LEU A 13 23.22 -13.03 -58.21
CA LEU A 13 23.70 -13.10 -56.83
C LEU A 13 22.64 -12.59 -55.82
N ARG A 14 22.27 -13.40 -54.82
CA ARG A 14 21.69 -12.92 -53.54
C ARG A 14 22.02 -13.92 -52.41
N GLY A 15 23.12 -13.68 -51.68
CA GLY A 15 23.57 -14.58 -50.61
C GLY A 15 24.22 -13.92 -49.39
N PHE A 16 24.00 -12.62 -49.15
CA PHE A 16 24.72 -11.90 -48.06
C PHE A 16 23.85 -11.00 -47.16
N SER A 17 22.51 -11.09 -47.25
CA SER A 17 21.61 -10.13 -46.57
C SER A 17 20.90 -10.66 -45.32
N ARG A 18 21.16 -11.89 -44.85
CA ARG A 18 20.40 -12.49 -43.73
C ARG A 18 21.12 -12.55 -42.38
N LEU A 19 22.43 -12.30 -42.31
CA LEU A 19 23.20 -12.45 -41.06
C LEU A 19 23.36 -11.17 -40.22
N ILE A 20 23.01 -10.00 -40.74
CA ILE A 20 23.14 -8.71 -40.03
C ILE A 20 21.86 -8.36 -39.22
N PHE A 21 20.74 -9.02 -39.48
CA PHE A 21 19.45 -8.66 -38.86
C PHE A 21 19.24 -9.27 -37.45
N CYS A 22 20.02 -10.27 -37.05
CA CYS A 22 19.87 -10.92 -35.72
C CYS A 22 20.72 -10.30 -34.61
N LEU A 23 21.73 -9.48 -34.90
CA LEU A 23 22.57 -8.82 -33.89
C LEU A 23 22.08 -7.42 -33.49
N LEU A 24 21.11 -6.86 -34.22
CA LEU A 24 20.46 -5.59 -33.85
C LEU A 24 19.18 -5.79 -33.01
N LEU A 25 18.65 -7.02 -32.92
CA LEU A 25 17.50 -7.33 -32.07
C LEU A 25 17.87 -7.70 -30.62
N SER A 26 19.12 -8.08 -30.34
CA SER A 26 19.58 -8.38 -28.98
C SER A 26 20.11 -7.15 -28.23
N GLY A 27 20.47 -6.08 -28.93
CA GLY A 27 20.90 -4.81 -28.32
C GLY A 27 19.76 -3.90 -27.83
N LEU A 28 18.52 -4.17 -28.24
CA LEU A 28 17.35 -3.37 -27.87
C LEU A 28 16.55 -3.93 -26.69
N LEU A 29 16.85 -5.15 -26.20
CA LEU A 29 16.18 -5.69 -25.01
C LEU A 29 16.92 -5.39 -23.69
N SER A 30 18.19 -5.00 -23.72
CA SER A 30 18.95 -4.70 -22.49
C SER A 30 18.87 -3.25 -22.02
N ALA A 31 18.28 -2.35 -22.80
CA ALA A 31 18.07 -0.95 -22.39
C ALA A 31 16.76 -0.74 -21.58
N ALA A 32 15.89 -1.76 -21.49
CA ALA A 32 14.63 -1.66 -20.75
C ALA A 32 14.73 -1.99 -19.25
N TYR A 33 15.90 -2.44 -18.76
CA TYR A 33 16.11 -2.75 -17.33
C TYR A 33 16.74 -1.62 -16.52
N ALA A 34 17.00 -0.46 -17.12
CA ALA A 34 17.63 0.67 -16.45
C ALA A 34 16.63 1.80 -16.18
N GLN A 35 15.54 1.48 -15.47
CA GLN A 35 14.73 2.43 -14.71
C GLN A 35 13.91 1.60 -13.74
N SER A 36 14.46 1.32 -12.55
CA SER A 36 13.59 1.15 -11.40
C SER A 36 13.10 2.56 -11.10
N PRO A 37 11.82 2.91 -11.36
CA PRO A 37 11.32 4.18 -10.88
C PRO A 37 11.38 4.05 -9.36
N GLY A 38 12.19 4.87 -8.70
CA GLY A 38 11.94 5.17 -7.31
C GLY A 38 10.45 5.48 -7.21
N ALA A 39 9.74 4.74 -6.35
CA ALA A 39 8.29 4.75 -6.21
C ALA A 39 7.72 6.10 -6.63
N GLU A 40 6.97 6.13 -7.75
CA GLU A 40 6.39 7.37 -8.25
C GLU A 40 5.70 8.06 -7.06
N ARG A 41 6.22 9.23 -6.72
CA ARG A 41 5.65 10.03 -5.63
C ARG A 41 4.23 10.32 -6.06
N GLY A 42 3.24 9.77 -5.35
CA GLY A 42 1.83 9.90 -5.72
C GLY A 42 1.46 11.36 -6.00
N ALA A 43 0.48 11.61 -6.86
CA ALA A 43 0.09 12.94 -7.31
C ALA A 43 -0.10 13.96 -6.16
N ASN A 44 -0.51 13.48 -4.98
CA ASN A 44 -0.77 14.27 -3.78
C ASN A 44 0.40 14.30 -2.78
N SER A 45 1.58 13.78 -3.13
CA SER A 45 2.73 13.64 -2.22
C SER A 45 3.27 14.95 -1.65
N THR A 46 3.18 16.01 -2.43
CA THR A 46 3.54 17.36 -1.98
C THR A 46 2.61 17.85 -0.87
N LEU A 47 1.38 17.34 -0.77
CA LEU A 47 0.37 17.79 0.18
C LEU A 47 0.48 17.05 1.53
N TYR A 48 0.68 15.73 1.53
CA TYR A 48 0.80 14.96 2.77
C TYR A 48 2.23 14.95 3.38
N LEU A 49 3.26 15.28 2.60
CA LEU A 49 4.62 15.49 3.11
C LEU A 49 4.92 16.94 3.55
N TYR A 50 4.00 17.87 3.30
CA TYR A 50 4.15 19.29 3.63
C TYR A 50 4.26 19.51 5.14
N GLN A 51 5.31 20.21 5.59
CA GLN A 51 5.65 20.37 7.01
C GLN A 51 5.39 21.79 7.56
N ASP A 52 5.41 22.80 6.69
CA ASP A 52 5.31 24.20 7.10
C ASP A 52 3.85 24.66 7.25
N GLU A 53 3.59 25.54 8.23
CA GLU A 53 2.31 26.23 8.45
C GLU A 53 1.11 25.39 8.98
N GLY A 54 1.25 24.72 10.13
CA GLY A 54 0.23 23.86 10.79
C GLY A 54 -1.26 24.19 10.55
N ALA A 55 -1.77 25.36 10.99
CA ALA A 55 -3.18 25.72 10.84
C ALA A 55 -3.61 26.08 9.39
N LYS A 56 -2.67 26.44 8.52
CA LYS A 56 -2.93 26.63 7.08
C LYS A 56 -2.89 25.29 6.35
N ARG A 57 -2.05 24.35 6.80
CA ARG A 57 -1.97 22.96 6.31
C ARG A 57 -3.28 22.22 6.53
N GLU A 58 -3.82 22.23 7.76
CA GLU A 58 -5.08 21.53 8.05
C GLU A 58 -6.23 22.06 7.19
N ARG A 59 -6.39 23.39 7.09
CA ARG A 59 -7.41 24.00 6.21
C ARG A 59 -7.27 23.55 4.76
N ARG A 60 -6.05 23.62 4.20
CA ARG A 60 -5.78 23.19 2.82
C ARG A 60 -6.11 21.71 2.60
N LEU A 61 -5.73 20.84 3.54
CA LEU A 61 -6.05 19.41 3.47
C LEU A 61 -7.55 19.16 3.47
N VAL A 62 -8.28 19.84 4.36
CA VAL A 62 -9.73 19.69 4.47
C VAL A 62 -10.44 20.20 3.22
N GLU A 63 -10.02 21.34 2.68
CA GLU A 63 -10.57 21.89 1.42
C GLU A 63 -10.37 20.91 0.27
N LYS A 64 -9.15 20.39 0.08
CA LYS A 64 -8.85 19.40 -0.96
C LYS A 64 -9.58 18.08 -0.76
N ALA A 65 -9.65 17.56 0.45
CA ALA A 65 -10.39 16.33 0.74
C ALA A 65 -11.91 16.49 0.52
N LYS A 66 -12.47 17.69 0.70
CA LYS A 66 -13.87 17.98 0.35
C LYS A 66 -14.10 18.00 -1.16
N GLU A 67 -13.13 18.48 -1.94
CA GLU A 67 -13.17 18.40 -3.42
C GLU A 67 -13.13 16.93 -3.89
N GLU A 68 -12.33 16.09 -3.23
CA GLU A 68 -12.19 14.65 -3.55
C GLU A 68 -13.40 13.79 -3.06
N GLY A 69 -14.10 14.24 -2.01
CA GLY A 69 -15.45 13.78 -1.66
C GLY A 69 -15.55 12.70 -0.57
N GLY A 70 -14.50 11.90 -0.34
CA GLY A 70 -14.52 10.90 0.73
C GLY A 70 -13.23 10.10 0.86
N VAL A 71 -13.17 9.25 1.88
CA VAL A 71 -12.03 8.39 2.20
C VAL A 71 -12.48 6.96 2.45
N LEU A 72 -11.78 5.99 1.86
CA LEU A 72 -11.95 4.55 2.09
C LEU A 72 -10.90 4.03 3.07
N ILE A 73 -11.37 3.46 4.18
CA ILE A 73 -10.52 2.96 5.25
C ILE A 73 -10.71 1.44 5.40
N TYR A 74 -9.62 0.69 5.32
CA TYR A 74 -9.56 -0.72 5.71
C TYR A 74 -9.10 -0.80 7.16
N THR A 75 -9.92 -1.39 8.04
CA THR A 75 -9.61 -1.41 9.47
C THR A 75 -9.92 -2.74 10.13
N SER A 76 -9.08 -3.10 11.10
CA SER A 76 -9.32 -4.20 12.05
C SER A 76 -9.77 -3.69 13.42
N MET A 77 -10.00 -2.39 13.55
CA MET A 77 -10.62 -1.83 14.76
C MET A 77 -12.04 -2.34 14.85
N ASN A 78 -12.47 -2.78 16.04
CA ASN A 78 -13.83 -3.22 16.22
C ASN A 78 -14.82 -2.09 15.85
N THR A 79 -16.01 -2.47 15.38
CA THR A 79 -16.99 -1.51 14.88
C THR A 79 -17.61 -0.64 15.96
N LYS A 80 -17.58 -1.08 17.23
CA LYS A 80 -18.05 -0.27 18.37
C LYS A 80 -17.18 0.96 18.60
N ASP A 81 -15.89 0.87 18.27
CA ASP A 81 -14.94 1.97 18.39
C ASP A 81 -14.79 2.73 17.05
N SER A 82 -14.72 2.01 15.92
CA SER A 82 -14.43 2.63 14.64
C SER A 82 -15.58 3.49 14.12
N ILE A 83 -16.84 3.07 14.31
CA ILE A 83 -18.01 3.81 13.80
C ILE A 83 -18.12 5.19 14.47
N PRO A 84 -18.16 5.31 15.81
CA PRO A 84 -18.23 6.63 16.46
C PRO A 84 -17.05 7.55 16.11
N LEU A 85 -15.85 6.98 15.96
CA LEU A 85 -14.68 7.75 15.54
C LEU A 85 -14.87 8.34 14.14
N THR A 86 -15.36 7.54 13.18
CA THR A 86 -15.63 8.03 11.83
C THR A 86 -16.78 9.03 11.79
N GLU A 87 -17.86 8.82 12.55
CA GLU A 87 -18.97 9.76 12.64
C GLU A 87 -18.52 11.11 13.22
N ALA A 88 -17.65 11.10 14.24
CA ALA A 88 -17.07 12.31 14.80
C ALA A 88 -16.18 13.04 13.77
N PHE A 89 -15.41 12.29 12.97
CA PHE A 89 -14.62 12.85 11.87
C PHE A 89 -15.51 13.45 10.79
N GLU A 90 -16.54 12.74 10.33
CA GLU A 90 -17.50 13.25 9.34
C GLU A 90 -18.18 14.52 9.83
N LYS A 91 -18.62 14.55 11.10
CA LYS A 91 -19.25 15.72 11.71
C LYS A 91 -18.30 16.92 11.80
N LYS A 92 -17.03 16.69 12.12
CA LYS A 92 -16.03 17.74 12.27
C LYS A 92 -15.61 18.34 10.92
N TYR A 93 -15.41 17.49 9.91
CA TYR A 93 -14.80 17.92 8.65
C TYR A 93 -15.74 17.94 7.45
N GLY A 94 -16.90 17.29 7.53
CA GLY A 94 -17.85 17.19 6.41
C GLY A 94 -17.36 16.30 5.26
N ILE A 95 -16.40 15.41 5.53
CA ILE A 95 -15.82 14.46 4.56
C ILE A 95 -16.40 13.09 4.86
N LYS A 96 -16.85 12.37 3.83
CA LYS A 96 -17.44 11.03 4.01
C LYS A 96 -16.40 9.96 4.23
N VAL A 97 -16.66 9.03 5.14
CA VAL A 97 -15.78 7.92 5.46
C VAL A 97 -16.48 6.60 5.15
N THR A 98 -15.92 5.83 4.23
CA THR A 98 -16.34 4.46 3.98
C THR A 98 -15.43 3.52 4.76
N LEU A 99 -16.01 2.74 5.66
CA LEU A 99 -15.29 1.71 6.42
C LEU A 99 -15.48 0.34 5.79
N TRP A 100 -14.37 -0.36 5.57
CA TRP A 100 -14.38 -1.81 5.37
C TRP A 100 -13.65 -2.49 6.53
N HIS A 101 -14.41 -3.21 7.34
CA HIS A 101 -13.90 -3.89 8.53
C HIS A 101 -13.57 -5.36 8.23
N SER A 102 -12.38 -5.80 8.63
CA SER A 102 -12.00 -7.22 8.61
C SER A 102 -10.86 -7.52 9.59
N VAL A 103 -10.54 -8.80 9.77
CA VAL A 103 -9.32 -9.20 10.48
C VAL A 103 -8.08 -8.83 9.65
N GLY A 104 -6.96 -8.59 10.32
CA GLY A 104 -5.78 -8.01 9.69
C GLY A 104 -5.19 -8.84 8.55
N GLU A 105 -5.23 -10.17 8.64
CA GLU A 105 -4.76 -11.08 7.57
C GLU A 105 -5.59 -10.89 6.29
N LYS A 106 -6.91 -10.70 6.43
CA LYS A 106 -7.81 -10.45 5.29
C LYS A 106 -7.58 -9.06 4.69
N ILE A 107 -7.25 -8.07 5.53
CA ILE A 107 -6.87 -6.73 5.07
C ILE A 107 -5.61 -6.80 4.22
N VAL A 108 -4.56 -7.46 4.70
CA VAL A 108 -3.29 -7.62 3.97
C VAL A 108 -3.52 -8.36 2.66
N LEU A 109 -4.22 -9.51 2.69
CA LEU A 109 -4.50 -10.29 1.48
C LEU A 109 -5.27 -9.47 0.44
N ARG A 110 -6.28 -8.71 0.86
CA ARG A 110 -7.07 -7.85 -0.01
C ARG A 110 -6.20 -6.76 -0.63
N ALA A 111 -5.47 -6.00 0.19
CA ALA A 111 -4.63 -4.89 -0.27
C ALA A 111 -3.58 -5.36 -1.30
N LEU A 112 -2.93 -6.50 -1.04
CA LEU A 112 -1.98 -7.10 -1.98
C LEU A 112 -2.64 -7.54 -3.28
N THR A 113 -3.83 -8.13 -3.19
CA THR A 113 -4.57 -8.60 -4.38
C THR A 113 -5.03 -7.43 -5.25
N GLU A 114 -5.57 -6.37 -4.63
CA GLU A 114 -6.00 -5.16 -5.33
C GLU A 114 -4.81 -4.45 -5.99
N ALA A 115 -3.71 -4.26 -5.26
CA ALA A 115 -2.50 -3.63 -5.81
C ALA A 115 -1.90 -4.41 -6.98
N ARG A 116 -1.85 -5.75 -6.89
CA ARG A 116 -1.40 -6.61 -8.02
C ARG A 116 -2.33 -6.52 -9.23
N ALA A 117 -3.61 -6.24 -9.01
CA ALA A 117 -4.57 -5.97 -10.07
C ALA A 117 -4.56 -4.50 -10.54
N GLY A 118 -3.64 -3.67 -10.04
CA GLY A 118 -3.54 -2.25 -10.38
C GLY A 118 -4.62 -1.36 -9.75
N ARG A 119 -5.40 -1.88 -8.79
CA ARG A 119 -6.42 -1.14 -8.04
C ARG A 119 -5.83 -0.58 -6.76
N HIS A 120 -6.02 0.72 -6.55
CA HIS A 120 -5.46 1.48 -5.43
C HIS A 120 -6.54 2.33 -4.75
N ASP A 121 -7.73 1.76 -4.59
CA ASP A 121 -8.92 2.50 -4.12
C ASP A 121 -8.89 2.79 -2.61
N VAL A 122 -8.09 2.05 -1.83
CA VAL A 122 -7.97 2.25 -0.38
C VAL A 122 -7.03 3.41 -0.07
N ASP A 123 -7.50 4.32 0.78
CA ASP A 123 -6.72 5.50 1.18
C ASP A 123 -5.98 5.27 2.49
N ILE A 124 -6.59 4.55 3.44
CA ILE A 124 -6.03 4.33 4.78
C ILE A 124 -6.17 2.85 5.15
N ILE A 125 -5.08 2.26 5.65
CA ILE A 125 -5.09 0.93 6.24
C ILE A 125 -4.72 1.04 7.72
N GLY A 126 -5.58 0.49 8.59
CA GLY A 126 -5.44 0.50 10.04
C GLY A 126 -5.48 -0.89 10.65
N THR A 127 -4.31 -1.48 10.91
CA THR A 127 -4.20 -2.82 11.49
C THR A 127 -2.98 -2.98 12.40
N ASN A 128 -2.61 -4.21 12.79
CA ASN A 128 -1.51 -4.44 13.72
C ASN A 128 -0.15 -4.15 13.04
N GLY A 129 0.88 -3.87 13.85
CA GLY A 129 2.19 -3.44 13.35
C GLY A 129 2.88 -4.46 12.43
N ASP A 130 2.76 -5.75 12.74
CA ASP A 130 3.27 -6.85 11.91
C ASP A 130 2.66 -6.86 10.51
N GLN A 131 1.36 -6.60 10.40
CA GLN A 131 0.65 -6.52 9.12
C GLN A 131 0.99 -5.23 8.37
N MET A 132 1.17 -4.10 9.08
CA MET A 132 1.64 -2.86 8.48
C MET A 132 3.07 -3.00 7.92
N GLU A 133 3.95 -3.75 8.58
CA GLU A 133 5.29 -4.07 8.08
C GLU A 133 5.26 -4.89 6.79
N ILE A 134 4.33 -5.84 6.65
CA ILE A 134 4.15 -6.57 5.39
C ILE A 134 3.79 -5.60 4.26
N LEU A 135 2.81 -4.71 4.48
CA LEU A 135 2.39 -3.73 3.48
C LEU A 135 3.51 -2.75 3.12
N TYR A 136 4.35 -2.36 4.08
CA TYR A 136 5.52 -1.54 3.84
C TYR A 136 6.52 -2.24 2.91
N ARG A 137 6.86 -3.51 3.19
CA ARG A 137 7.83 -4.29 2.39
C ARG A 137 7.34 -4.53 0.96
N GLU A 138 6.03 -4.64 0.79
CA GLU A 138 5.35 -4.76 -0.50
C GLU A 138 5.16 -3.40 -1.20
N LYS A 139 5.70 -2.31 -0.62
CA LYS A 139 5.69 -0.94 -1.17
C LYS A 139 4.27 -0.37 -1.39
N LEU A 140 3.31 -0.78 -0.56
CA LEU A 140 1.92 -0.32 -0.64
C LEU A 140 1.60 0.87 0.27
N LEU A 141 2.58 1.34 1.05
CA LEU A 141 2.41 2.48 1.94
C LEU A 141 3.18 3.69 1.40
N ALA A 142 2.63 4.87 1.61
CA ALA A 142 3.33 6.13 1.37
C ALA A 142 3.85 6.70 2.70
N PRO A 143 5.03 7.33 2.72
CA PRO A 143 5.44 8.10 3.88
C PRO A 143 4.52 9.32 4.04
N PHE A 144 4.26 9.72 5.28
CA PHE A 144 3.46 10.90 5.55
C PHE A 144 4.02 11.69 6.73
N TYR A 145 3.63 12.96 6.81
CA TYR A 145 3.90 13.82 7.94
C TYR A 145 2.60 14.26 8.59
N SER A 146 2.61 14.40 9.92
CA SER A 146 1.58 15.10 10.66
C SER A 146 2.21 15.81 11.86
N PRO A 147 1.82 17.07 12.16
CA PRO A 147 2.25 17.74 13.39
C PRO A 147 1.97 16.92 14.65
N SER A 148 0.86 16.17 14.67
CA SER A 148 0.45 15.31 15.80
C SER A 148 1.40 14.14 16.07
N LEU A 149 2.34 13.83 15.15
CA LEU A 149 3.35 12.81 15.41
C LEU A 149 4.31 13.23 16.53
N GLN A 150 4.45 14.54 16.79
CA GLN A 150 5.31 15.06 17.86
C GLN A 150 4.76 14.75 19.26
N ASP A 151 3.44 14.52 19.36
CA ASP A 151 2.77 14.21 20.62
C ASP A 151 2.83 12.70 20.96
N LEU A 152 3.39 11.88 20.07
CA LEU A 152 3.42 10.43 20.22
C LEU A 152 4.74 9.95 20.83
N PRO A 153 4.72 8.88 21.66
CA PRO A 153 5.94 8.20 22.09
C PRO A 153 6.76 7.74 20.89
N VAL A 154 8.09 7.83 20.97
CA VAL A 154 8.99 7.39 19.88
C VAL A 154 8.73 5.93 19.48
N ALA A 155 8.37 5.07 20.44
CA ALA A 155 8.03 3.67 20.19
C ALA A 155 6.77 3.47 19.31
N ALA A 156 5.90 4.47 19.18
CA ALA A 156 4.75 4.44 18.30
C ALA A 156 5.10 4.78 16.84
N LEU A 157 6.28 5.36 16.60
CA LEU A 157 6.71 5.81 15.28
C LEU A 157 7.53 4.72 14.59
N ALA A 158 7.07 4.25 13.43
CA ALA A 158 7.88 3.35 12.61
C ALA A 158 9.13 4.08 12.11
N PRO A 159 10.35 3.52 12.22
CA PRO A 159 11.59 4.20 11.81
C PRO A 159 11.58 4.67 10.35
N HIS A 160 10.93 3.91 9.46
CA HIS A 160 10.80 4.23 8.04
C HIS A 160 9.69 5.27 7.75
N LYS A 161 8.86 5.66 8.72
CA LYS A 161 7.84 6.74 8.61
C LYS A 161 6.70 6.48 7.61
N HIS A 162 6.39 5.21 7.29
CA HIS A 162 5.27 4.87 6.40
C HIS A 162 3.99 4.45 7.14
N TYR A 163 4.06 4.26 8.46
CA TYR A 163 2.90 4.10 9.32
C TYR A 163 3.23 4.59 10.74
N VAL A 164 2.20 4.69 11.56
CA VAL A 164 2.30 5.04 12.98
C VAL A 164 1.32 4.20 13.79
N ALA A 165 1.67 3.84 15.02
CA ALA A 165 0.73 3.21 15.94
C ALA A 165 -0.35 4.21 16.36
N ALA A 166 -1.58 3.99 15.91
CA ALA A 166 -2.74 4.83 16.25
C ALA A 166 -3.52 4.32 17.47
N ARG A 167 -3.27 3.09 17.93
CA ARG A 167 -3.87 2.47 19.12
C ARG A 167 -2.97 1.40 19.71
N ILE A 168 -3.16 1.12 21.00
CA ILE A 168 -2.50 0.02 21.71
C ILE A 168 -3.56 -1.03 22.03
N ASN A 169 -3.28 -2.29 21.67
CA ASN A 169 -4.13 -3.42 22.04
C ASN A 169 -3.51 -4.13 23.25
N PHE A 170 -4.30 -4.33 24.31
CA PHE A 170 -3.89 -5.14 25.46
C PHE A 170 -4.42 -6.56 25.29
N PHE A 171 -3.52 -7.53 25.21
CA PHE A 171 -3.87 -8.94 25.27
C PHE A 171 -3.79 -9.39 26.71
N VAL A 172 -4.95 -9.70 27.30
CA VAL A 172 -5.09 -10.05 28.71
C VAL A 172 -5.81 -11.39 28.85
N LEU A 173 -5.58 -12.06 29.98
CA LEU A 173 -6.36 -13.24 30.34
C LEU A 173 -7.78 -12.81 30.70
N ALA A 174 -8.75 -13.18 29.87
CA ALA A 174 -10.16 -13.04 30.18
C ALA A 174 -10.68 -14.30 30.86
N TYR A 175 -11.39 -14.17 31.98
CA TYR A 175 -11.98 -15.29 32.71
C TYR A 175 -13.41 -14.99 33.16
N ASN A 176 -14.18 -16.05 33.40
CA ASN A 176 -15.55 -15.94 33.87
C ASN A 176 -15.57 -15.83 35.40
N THR A 177 -15.90 -14.65 35.92
CA THR A 177 -15.93 -14.35 37.37
C THR A 177 -17.00 -15.12 38.14
N LYS A 178 -17.97 -15.77 37.45
CA LYS A 178 -18.94 -16.67 38.09
C LYS A 178 -18.39 -18.08 38.30
N LEU A 179 -17.33 -18.45 37.58
CA LEU A 179 -16.75 -19.80 37.60
C LEU A 179 -15.37 -19.84 38.28
N VAL A 180 -14.61 -18.75 38.23
CA VAL A 180 -13.24 -18.68 38.77
C VAL A 180 -13.14 -17.49 39.73
N THR A 181 -12.68 -17.73 40.95
CA THR A 181 -12.47 -16.65 41.92
C THR A 181 -11.17 -15.90 41.62
N PRO A 182 -11.02 -14.62 41.99
CA PRO A 182 -9.80 -13.86 41.73
C PRO A 182 -8.52 -14.51 42.27
N LYS A 183 -8.62 -15.34 43.33
CA LYS A 183 -7.47 -16.04 43.92
C LYS A 183 -7.00 -17.23 43.07
N ASP A 184 -7.89 -17.76 42.24
CA ASP A 184 -7.65 -18.94 41.40
C ASP A 184 -7.26 -18.54 39.97
N VAL A 185 -7.18 -17.23 39.68
CA VAL A 185 -6.75 -16.73 38.37
C VAL A 185 -5.24 -16.87 38.26
N PRO A 186 -4.73 -17.56 37.22
CA PRO A 186 -3.31 -17.62 36.90
C PRO A 186 -2.66 -16.23 36.88
N GLY A 187 -1.60 -16.04 37.67
CA GLY A 187 -0.86 -14.78 37.76
C GLY A 187 0.27 -14.68 36.74
N SER A 188 0.67 -15.81 36.17
CA SER A 188 1.74 -15.95 35.20
C SER A 188 1.33 -16.89 34.05
N TYR A 189 2.13 -16.91 32.97
CA TYR A 189 1.92 -17.87 31.89
C TYR A 189 2.20 -19.32 32.34
N ASP A 190 3.12 -19.53 33.27
CA ASP A 190 3.45 -20.87 33.77
C ASP A 190 2.28 -21.49 34.55
N ASP A 191 1.52 -20.65 35.26
CA ASP A 191 0.31 -21.08 35.99
C ASP A 191 -0.78 -21.63 35.05
N LEU A 192 -0.72 -21.36 33.74
CA LEU A 192 -1.65 -21.88 32.73
C LEU A 192 -1.31 -23.30 32.23
N LEU A 193 -0.17 -23.86 32.64
CA LEU A 193 0.32 -25.17 32.17
C LEU A 193 -0.12 -26.36 33.04
N ASN A 194 -0.85 -26.10 34.13
CA ASN A 194 -1.33 -27.10 35.10
C ASN A 194 -2.83 -27.38 34.93
#